data_AF-A0A952NJD9-F1
#
_entry.id   AF-A0A952NJD9-F1
#
_cell.length_a   1.000
_cell.length_b   1.000
_cell.length_c   1.000
_cell.angle_alpha   90.00
_cell.angle_beta   90.00
_cell.angle_gamma   90.00
#
_symmetry.space_group_name_H-M   'P 1'
#
loop_
_entity.id
_entity.type
_entity.pdbx_description
1 polymer ?
#
loop_
_entity_poly.entity_id
_entity_poly.type
_entity_poly.pdbx_seq_one_letter_code
_entity_poly.pdbx_strand_id
1 'polypeptide(L)'
;MLSLRVWAFASLMSSAAFAQQLPIQHVIQVTPHKKSIVLIDREEGVYSVQHFRQNGSDLQDLVGRQETRSLSEAQKKAGLILKGLRDQRDNPDTDLPPRQAAPVSSGSNTRVWETTQSWSSEWESRYSRWVNANRDPHFFARYGISTDCADVAIGYRWIFARMNGLPAANTLAGSGTLVSNESMRAAWSGLETSTNWFEDKLFMTVLDYVMENTYTRTLVTDSYPIQINAASVVPGVHHLEFHEAGGHTLMVVEVQRSTIRVVQSTVPRELRVLSEIEYLRSEEPKAGEEGFLRMRWAQKSGGKIVLAAKTSHPTYSAEQYEPGFIGAAGGFSYAVKERLAGGGGGGVDRFAEFQRVLARLDELLKGRVNAVESGYNACASTNCAPGSAAWNEYSTPTRDNRIRDTLNLASQIMKNGRDSFFKSYSRTWGEFARRQIFIEDRMVSYQTVLTNFSDGRVSSDPRDTIKARWGL
;
A
#
# COMPACT_ATOMS: atom_id res chain seq x y z
N MET A 1 -7.76 -8.28 53.61
CA MET A 1 -8.52 -7.25 52.87
C MET A 1 -7.51 -6.27 52.28
N LEU A 2 -7.02 -6.54 51.07
CA LEU A 2 -6.16 -5.62 50.31
C LEU A 2 -7.03 -4.97 49.22
N SER A 3 -7.22 -3.66 49.28
CA SER A 3 -7.88 -2.88 48.23
C SER A 3 -6.86 -2.44 47.19
N LEU A 4 -7.16 -2.77 45.93
CA LEU A 4 -6.46 -2.30 44.74
C LEU A 4 -6.63 -0.79 44.60
N ARG A 5 -5.51 -0.08 44.45
CA ARG A 5 -5.47 1.26 43.84
C ARG A 5 -5.24 1.09 42.34
N VAL A 6 -6.27 1.37 41.56
CA VAL A 6 -6.21 1.72 40.13
C VAL A 6 -6.99 3.02 40.00
N TRP A 7 -6.64 3.84 39.01
CA TRP A 7 -7.15 5.17 38.62
C TRP A 7 -6.19 6.34 38.92
N ALA A 8 -5.50 6.82 37.88
CA ALA A 8 -5.86 8.06 37.18
C ALA A 8 -4.74 8.47 36.21
N PHE A 9 -5.01 8.42 34.90
CA PHE A 9 -4.33 9.25 33.90
C PHE A 9 -5.39 9.68 32.89
N ALA A 10 -5.98 10.83 33.13
CA ALA A 10 -6.80 11.56 32.16
C ALA A 10 -6.68 13.05 32.47
N SER A 11 -6.50 13.82 31.39
CA SER A 11 -6.67 15.27 31.28
C SER A 11 -5.37 16.06 31.15
N LEU A 12 -5.05 16.39 29.89
CA LEU A 12 -4.56 17.69 29.43
C LEU A 12 -4.21 17.52 27.94
N MET A 13 -5.09 17.95 27.03
CA MET A 13 -4.68 18.62 25.79
C MET A 13 -5.79 19.57 25.36
N SER A 14 -5.50 20.83 25.63
CA SER A 14 -6.20 22.02 25.15
C SER A 14 -5.96 22.21 23.66
N SER A 15 -7.00 22.70 23.01
CA SER A 15 -7.08 23.30 21.68
C SER A 15 -5.76 23.82 21.09
N ALA A 16 -5.34 23.20 19.99
CA ALA A 16 -4.61 23.87 18.91
C ALA A 16 -5.14 23.31 17.59
N ALA A 17 -5.85 24.13 16.83
CA ALA A 17 -6.23 23.84 15.46
C ALA A 17 -4.95 23.75 14.62
N PHE A 18 -4.43 22.53 14.46
CA PHE A 18 -3.41 22.23 13.47
C PHE A 18 -4.06 22.31 12.08
N ALA A 19 -3.70 23.34 11.31
CA ALA A 19 -3.80 23.25 9.87
C ALA A 19 -2.95 22.04 9.45
N GLN A 20 -3.60 20.94 9.07
CA GLN A 20 -2.95 19.76 8.52
C GLN A 20 -2.22 20.17 7.24
N GLN A 21 -0.91 20.36 7.35
CA GLN A 21 -0.02 20.41 6.20
C GLN A 21 -0.10 19.05 5.52
N LEU A 22 -0.83 18.99 4.39
CA LEU A 22 -0.76 17.85 3.47
C LEU A 22 0.72 17.57 3.15
N PRO A 23 1.18 16.31 3.16
CA PRO A 23 2.55 16.00 2.76
C PRO A 23 2.78 16.49 1.32
N ILE A 24 3.80 17.33 1.20
CA ILE A 24 3.96 18.26 0.09
C ILE A 24 4.30 17.52 -1.21
N GLN A 25 3.34 17.47 -2.15
CA GLN A 25 3.65 17.24 -3.57
C GLN A 25 4.19 18.55 -4.16
N HIS A 26 5.51 18.66 -4.31
CA HIS A 26 6.07 19.70 -5.18
C HIS A 26 6.12 19.16 -6.61
N VAL A 27 5.05 19.37 -7.37
CA VAL A 27 5.10 19.20 -8.82
C VAL A 27 5.75 20.45 -9.40
N ILE A 28 7.00 20.34 -9.83
CA ILE A 28 7.69 21.45 -10.51
C ILE A 28 7.78 21.09 -11.99
N GLN A 29 6.94 21.75 -12.80
CA GLN A 29 6.96 21.61 -14.26
C GLN A 29 8.00 22.57 -14.84
N VAL A 30 8.87 22.06 -15.72
CA VAL A 30 9.87 22.88 -16.41
C VAL A 30 9.81 22.67 -17.92
N THR A 31 9.67 23.80 -18.62
CA THR A 31 9.86 24.10 -20.07
C THR A 31 8.65 24.01 -21.04
N PRO A 32 8.69 24.79 -22.15
CA PRO A 32 7.61 24.85 -23.15
C PRO A 32 7.57 23.68 -24.17
N HIS A 33 8.64 22.91 -24.34
CA HIS A 33 8.76 21.94 -25.45
C HIS A 33 8.93 20.47 -25.03
N LYS A 34 9.46 20.19 -23.83
CA LYS A 34 9.51 18.83 -23.22
C LYS A 34 9.15 18.97 -21.75
N LYS A 35 7.90 18.66 -21.38
CA LYS A 35 7.47 18.82 -19.97
C LYS A 35 8.22 17.81 -19.11
N SER A 36 9.16 18.31 -18.32
CA SER A 36 9.78 17.54 -17.24
C SER A 36 9.01 17.78 -15.96
N ILE A 37 8.77 16.71 -15.21
CA ILE A 37 8.02 16.71 -13.96
C ILE A 37 8.92 16.10 -12.90
N VAL A 38 9.22 16.85 -11.85
CA VAL A 38 9.88 16.30 -10.66
C VAL A 38 8.82 16.14 -9.58
N LEU A 39 8.69 14.94 -9.03
CA LEU A 39 7.77 14.58 -7.96
C LEU A 39 8.60 14.17 -6.74
N ILE A 40 8.22 14.66 -5.56
CA ILE A 40 8.67 14.10 -4.28
C ILE A 40 7.45 13.43 -3.66
N ASP A 41 7.57 12.14 -3.35
CA ASP A 41 6.57 11.40 -2.59
C ASP A 41 7.23 10.68 -1.41
N ARG A 42 6.43 10.18 -0.46
CA ARG A 42 6.91 9.44 0.71
C ARG A 42 6.16 8.11 0.85
N GLU A 43 6.90 7.00 0.75
CA GLU A 43 6.41 5.62 0.94
C GLU A 43 7.30 4.87 1.94
N GLU A 44 6.70 4.16 2.90
CA GLU A 44 7.38 3.33 3.92
C GLU A 44 8.60 3.94 4.66
N GLY A 45 8.62 5.26 4.83
CA GLY A 45 9.59 6.07 5.58
C GLY A 45 10.62 6.72 4.68
N VAL A 46 10.46 6.57 3.36
CA VAL A 46 11.43 6.96 2.34
C VAL A 46 10.78 8.00 1.43
N TYR A 47 11.44 9.14 1.28
CA TYR A 47 11.14 10.11 0.24
C TYR A 47 11.73 9.63 -1.09
N SER A 48 10.88 9.50 -2.11
CA SER A 48 11.26 9.19 -3.47
C SER A 48 11.17 10.46 -4.33
N VAL A 49 12.30 10.86 -4.90
CA VAL A 49 12.41 11.94 -5.88
C VAL A 49 12.38 11.30 -7.27
N GLN A 50 11.29 11.52 -7.98
CA GLN A 50 11.02 10.94 -9.29
C GLN A 50 11.06 12.03 -10.34
N HIS A 51 11.81 11.80 -11.42
CA HIS A 51 11.86 12.68 -12.58
C HIS A 51 11.18 11.99 -13.75
N PHE A 52 10.08 12.57 -14.20
CA PHE A 52 9.36 12.14 -15.39
C PHE A 52 9.58 13.11 -16.55
N ARG A 53 9.49 12.59 -17.77
CA ARG A 53 9.56 13.37 -19.02
C ARG A 53 8.40 13.02 -19.93
N GLN A 54 7.66 14.02 -20.39
CA GLN A 54 6.64 13.86 -21.42
C GLN A 54 7.22 14.19 -22.80
N ASN A 55 7.17 13.22 -23.71
CA ASN A 55 7.75 13.31 -25.06
C ASN A 55 6.66 13.57 -26.10
N GLY A 56 6.06 14.77 -26.12
CA GLY A 56 5.07 15.20 -27.13
C GLY A 56 3.71 14.49 -27.10
N SER A 57 3.62 13.29 -26.55
CA SER A 57 2.37 12.64 -26.11
C SER A 57 1.99 13.10 -24.70
N ASP A 58 0.71 12.97 -24.32
CA ASP A 58 0.27 13.18 -22.93
C ASP A 58 0.84 12.13 -21.94
N LEU A 59 1.47 11.07 -22.45
CA LEU A 59 2.17 10.04 -21.70
C LEU A 59 3.57 10.50 -21.24
N GLN A 60 4.06 9.90 -20.16
CA GLN A 60 5.31 10.27 -19.49
C GLN A 60 6.24 9.07 -19.35
N ASP A 61 7.54 9.30 -19.30
CA ASP A 61 8.54 8.28 -18.99
C ASP A 61 9.21 8.61 -17.65
N LEU A 62 9.36 7.63 -16.77
CA LEU A 62 10.24 7.75 -15.60
C LEU A 62 11.70 7.78 -16.08
N VAL A 63 12.34 8.95 -15.97
CA VAL A 63 13.73 9.17 -16.39
C VAL A 63 14.70 8.77 -15.29
N GLY A 64 14.32 9.00 -14.02
CA GLY A 64 15.13 8.66 -12.89
C GLY A 64 14.36 8.70 -11.58
N ARG A 65 14.76 7.84 -10.65
CA ARG A 65 14.24 7.77 -9.29
C ARG A 65 15.42 7.80 -8.31
N GLN A 66 15.32 8.63 -7.28
CA GLN A 66 16.30 8.71 -6.20
C GLN A 66 15.58 8.69 -4.87
N GLU A 67 16.09 7.91 -3.92
CA GLU A 67 15.47 7.79 -2.59
C GLU A 67 16.30 8.49 -1.51
N THR A 68 15.65 8.95 -0.45
CA THR A 68 16.28 9.50 0.77
C THR A 68 15.27 9.48 1.92
N ARG A 69 15.73 9.57 3.17
CA ARG A 69 14.84 9.68 4.35
C ARG A 69 14.64 11.10 4.85
N SER A 70 15.38 12.06 4.31
CA SER A 70 15.25 13.46 4.68
C SER A 70 14.45 14.22 3.63
N LEU A 71 13.38 14.89 4.05
CA LEU A 71 12.66 15.82 3.18
C LEU A 71 13.61 16.90 2.64
N SER A 72 14.56 17.39 3.46
CA SER A 72 15.51 18.42 3.01
C SER A 72 16.50 17.89 1.98
N GLU A 73 16.93 16.63 2.09
CA GLU A 73 17.76 15.99 1.06
C GLU A 73 16.94 15.69 -0.20
N ALA A 74 15.68 15.29 -0.06
CA ALA A 74 14.78 15.07 -1.20
C ALA A 74 14.57 16.37 -1.97
N GLN A 75 14.32 17.47 -1.26
CA GLN A 75 14.22 18.82 -1.82
C GLN A 75 15.53 19.25 -2.49
N LYS A 76 16.70 18.95 -1.89
CA LYS A 76 18.00 19.22 -2.49
C LYS A 76 18.19 18.43 -3.79
N LYS A 77 17.90 17.13 -3.81
CA LYS A 77 17.98 16.26 -5.00
C LYS A 77 17.04 16.76 -6.10
N ALA A 78 15.79 17.08 -5.77
CA ALA A 78 14.86 17.69 -6.70
C ALA A 78 15.39 19.01 -7.26
N GLY A 79 15.95 19.88 -6.40
CA GLY A 79 16.59 21.13 -6.79
C GLY A 79 17.75 20.95 -7.76
N LEU A 80 18.58 19.91 -7.57
CA LEU A 80 19.68 19.56 -8.48
C LEU A 80 19.17 19.10 -9.85
N ILE A 81 18.13 18.25 -9.89
CA ILE A 81 17.49 17.83 -11.15
C ILE A 81 16.95 19.06 -11.88
N LEU A 82 16.21 19.92 -11.17
CA LEU A 82 15.62 21.13 -11.73
C LEU A 82 16.67 22.13 -12.22
N LYS A 83 17.80 22.25 -11.52
CA LYS A 83 18.92 23.06 -11.97
C LYS A 83 19.50 22.50 -13.27
N GLY A 84 19.80 21.20 -13.33
CA GLY A 84 20.31 20.55 -14.54
C GLY A 84 19.37 20.71 -15.75
N LEU A 85 18.06 20.64 -15.52
CA LEU A 85 17.05 20.89 -16.57
C LEU A 85 17.04 22.34 -17.06
N ARG A 86 17.34 23.32 -16.20
CA ARG A 86 17.49 24.73 -16.61
C ARG A 86 18.79 24.93 -17.39
N ASP A 87 19.89 24.37 -16.91
CA ASP A 87 21.20 24.52 -17.56
C ASP A 87 21.20 23.87 -18.97
N GLN A 88 20.46 22.77 -19.17
CA GLN A 88 20.25 22.15 -20.50
C GLN A 88 19.41 23.01 -21.45
N ARG A 89 18.51 23.84 -20.93
CA ARG A 89 17.72 24.77 -21.77
C ARG A 89 18.63 25.77 -22.48
N ASP A 90 19.71 26.16 -21.83
CA ASP A 90 20.66 27.15 -22.33
C ASP A 90 21.71 26.51 -23.26
N ASN A 91 21.71 25.17 -23.43
CA ASN A 91 22.58 24.44 -24.35
C ASN A 91 21.86 23.25 -25.02
N PRO A 92 21.12 23.50 -26.13
CA PRO A 92 20.29 22.49 -26.79
C PRO A 92 21.07 21.35 -27.49
N ASP A 93 22.40 21.44 -27.62
CA ASP A 93 23.22 20.49 -28.38
C ASP A 93 23.63 19.21 -27.60
N THR A 94 23.10 18.99 -26.39
CA THR A 94 23.46 17.82 -25.55
C THR A 94 22.39 16.73 -25.47
N ASP A 95 21.38 16.76 -26.35
CA ASP A 95 20.35 15.72 -26.36
C ASP A 95 20.95 14.34 -26.66
N LEU A 96 20.81 13.41 -25.72
CA LEU A 96 21.03 11.98 -25.98
C LEU A 96 20.13 11.58 -27.16
N PRO A 97 20.67 10.90 -28.19
CA PRO A 97 19.89 10.53 -29.36
C PRO A 97 18.68 9.70 -28.89
N PRO A 98 17.47 9.97 -29.43
CA PRO A 98 16.31 9.16 -29.12
C PRO A 98 16.63 7.70 -29.38
N ARG A 99 16.34 6.85 -28.39
CA ARG A 99 16.52 5.40 -28.48
C ARG A 99 15.81 4.93 -29.76
N GLN A 100 16.58 4.52 -30.77
CA GLN A 100 16.05 4.20 -32.09
C GLN A 100 14.96 3.13 -31.95
N ALA A 101 13.76 3.45 -32.44
CA ALA A 101 12.66 2.51 -32.49
C ALA A 101 13.03 1.36 -33.44
N ALA A 102 12.80 0.12 -33.00
CA ALA A 102 12.96 -1.05 -33.83
C ALA A 102 12.05 -0.97 -35.08
N PRO A 103 12.44 -1.56 -36.22
CA PRO A 103 11.64 -1.54 -37.44
C PRO A 103 10.26 -2.18 -37.21
N VAL A 104 9.23 -1.44 -37.61
CA VAL A 104 7.81 -1.78 -37.44
C VAL A 104 7.43 -2.87 -38.43
N SER A 105 6.92 -4.00 -37.93
CA SER A 105 6.31 -5.06 -38.76
C SER A 105 4.95 -4.62 -39.29
N SER A 106 4.48 -5.26 -40.37
CA SER A 106 3.27 -4.89 -41.11
C SER A 106 1.98 -5.16 -40.32
N GLY A 107 1.64 -4.22 -39.45
CA GLY A 107 0.42 -4.16 -38.65
C GLY A 107 0.61 -3.21 -37.48
N SER A 108 0.49 -1.89 -37.71
CA SER A 108 0.64 -0.90 -36.64
C SER A 108 -0.56 -0.98 -35.68
N ASN A 109 -0.34 -1.48 -34.47
CA ASN A 109 -1.33 -1.42 -33.39
C ASN A 109 -1.76 0.04 -33.16
N THR A 110 -3.07 0.26 -33.06
CA THR A 110 -3.66 1.58 -32.78
C THR A 110 -4.21 1.70 -31.36
N ARG A 111 -4.21 0.58 -30.62
CA ARG A 111 -4.62 0.44 -29.22
C ARG A 111 -3.97 -0.81 -28.63
N VAL A 112 -4.01 -0.95 -27.30
CA VAL A 112 -3.43 -2.09 -26.58
C VAL A 112 -4.31 -3.33 -26.74
N TRP A 113 -5.63 -3.17 -26.57
CA TRP A 113 -6.63 -4.17 -26.95
C TRP A 113 -7.98 -3.50 -27.28
N GLU A 114 -8.83 -4.21 -28.01
CA GLU A 114 -10.18 -3.75 -28.33
C GLU A 114 -11.12 -3.91 -27.14
N THR A 115 -11.89 -2.87 -26.85
CA THR A 115 -12.92 -2.91 -25.82
C THR A 115 -14.20 -3.51 -26.40
N THR A 116 -14.58 -4.70 -25.96
CA THR A 116 -15.79 -5.41 -26.40
C THR A 116 -16.86 -5.50 -25.31
N GLN A 117 -16.50 -5.12 -24.08
CA GLN A 117 -17.35 -5.16 -22.90
C GLN A 117 -17.25 -3.85 -22.12
N SER A 118 -18.22 -3.61 -21.24
CA SER A 118 -18.22 -2.46 -20.32
C SER A 118 -18.30 -2.95 -18.89
N TRP A 119 -17.64 -2.27 -17.96
CA TRP A 119 -17.76 -2.57 -16.54
C TRP A 119 -19.21 -2.46 -16.06
N SER A 120 -19.60 -3.40 -15.20
CA SER A 120 -20.90 -3.48 -14.57
C SER A 120 -20.76 -4.21 -13.23
N SER A 121 -21.81 -4.21 -12.40
CA SER A 121 -21.83 -5.00 -11.15
C SER A 121 -21.63 -6.50 -11.39
N GLU A 122 -22.06 -7.00 -12.55
CA GLU A 122 -21.83 -8.40 -12.93
C GLU A 122 -20.35 -8.65 -13.22
N TRP A 123 -19.70 -7.75 -13.97
CA TRP A 123 -18.26 -7.84 -14.22
C TRP A 123 -17.42 -7.66 -12.96
N GLU A 124 -17.83 -6.81 -12.02
CA GLU A 124 -17.20 -6.74 -10.69
C GLU A 124 -17.34 -8.06 -9.92
N SER A 125 -18.49 -8.71 -10.01
CA SER A 125 -18.69 -10.03 -9.38
C SER A 125 -17.82 -11.11 -10.02
N ARG A 126 -17.65 -11.07 -11.35
CA ARG A 126 -16.74 -11.96 -12.08
C ARG A 126 -15.27 -11.69 -11.73
N TYR A 127 -14.87 -10.42 -11.65
CA TYR A 127 -13.55 -9.99 -11.21
C TYR A 127 -13.25 -10.51 -9.80
N SER A 128 -14.17 -10.33 -8.87
CA SER A 128 -14.01 -10.80 -7.50
C SER A 128 -13.80 -12.32 -7.42
N ARG A 129 -14.61 -13.12 -8.13
CA ARG A 129 -14.41 -14.57 -8.21
C ARG A 129 -13.05 -14.93 -8.81
N TRP A 130 -12.62 -14.22 -9.84
CA TRP A 130 -11.32 -14.44 -10.48
C TRP A 130 -10.16 -14.12 -9.53
N VAL A 131 -10.21 -13.01 -8.80
CA VAL A 131 -9.20 -12.66 -7.77
C VAL A 131 -9.12 -13.75 -6.71
N ASN A 132 -10.26 -14.22 -6.20
CA ASN A 132 -10.29 -15.29 -5.20
C ASN A 132 -9.67 -16.60 -5.73
N ALA A 133 -9.97 -16.97 -6.97
CA ALA A 133 -9.42 -18.16 -7.62
C ALA A 133 -7.91 -18.02 -7.94
N ASN A 134 -7.40 -16.80 -8.11
CA ASN A 134 -6.02 -16.50 -8.47
C ASN A 134 -5.24 -15.83 -7.32
N ARG A 135 -5.63 -16.06 -6.08
CA ARG A 135 -5.00 -15.48 -4.87
C ARG A 135 -3.60 -16.03 -4.54
N ASP A 136 -3.02 -16.83 -5.43
CA ASP A 136 -1.71 -17.44 -5.23
C ASP A 136 -0.63 -16.35 -5.03
N PRO A 137 0.10 -16.34 -3.91
CA PRO A 137 1.19 -15.39 -3.69
C PRO A 137 2.25 -15.36 -4.81
N HIS A 138 2.39 -16.44 -5.58
CA HIS A 138 3.32 -16.54 -6.71
C HIS A 138 2.75 -16.04 -8.03
N PHE A 139 1.50 -15.54 -8.08
CA PHE A 139 0.81 -15.21 -9.32
C PHE A 139 1.65 -14.30 -10.22
N PHE A 140 2.11 -13.14 -9.73
CA PHE A 140 2.93 -12.21 -10.52
C PHE A 140 4.32 -12.77 -10.83
N ALA A 141 4.98 -13.37 -9.84
CA ALA A 141 6.32 -13.94 -9.99
C ALA A 141 6.37 -15.01 -11.09
N ARG A 142 5.31 -15.85 -11.19
CA ARG A 142 5.17 -16.88 -12.23
C ARG A 142 5.22 -16.30 -13.64
N TYR A 143 4.72 -15.09 -13.84
CA TYR A 143 4.68 -14.42 -15.14
C TYR A 143 5.78 -13.35 -15.29
N GLY A 144 6.79 -13.33 -14.41
CA GLY A 144 7.89 -12.37 -14.50
C GLY A 144 7.49 -10.92 -14.22
N ILE A 145 6.36 -10.69 -13.55
CA ILE A 145 5.86 -9.34 -13.27
C ILE A 145 6.45 -8.85 -11.95
N SER A 146 7.23 -7.76 -12.01
CA SER A 146 7.71 -7.05 -10.83
C SER A 146 6.58 -6.26 -10.18
N THR A 147 6.54 -6.25 -8.85
CA THR A 147 5.47 -5.60 -8.07
C THR A 147 6.01 -4.77 -6.92
N ASP A 148 5.41 -3.60 -6.71
CA ASP A 148 5.36 -2.90 -5.44
C ASP A 148 3.95 -2.91 -4.80
N CYS A 149 3.71 -2.04 -3.82
CA CYS A 149 2.45 -1.98 -3.08
C CYS A 149 1.24 -1.81 -4.00
N ALA A 150 1.20 -0.74 -4.81
CA ALA A 150 0.02 -0.38 -5.62
C ALA A 150 -0.18 -1.32 -6.81
N ASP A 151 0.93 -1.84 -7.33
CA ASP A 151 1.03 -2.78 -8.43
C ASP A 151 0.14 -4.00 -8.28
N VAL A 152 -0.08 -4.49 -7.06
CA VAL A 152 -0.95 -5.65 -6.83
C VAL A 152 -2.38 -5.36 -7.30
N ALA A 153 -2.99 -4.27 -6.82
CA ALA A 153 -4.36 -3.93 -7.20
C ALA A 153 -4.47 -3.57 -8.70
N ILE A 154 -3.49 -2.81 -9.21
CA ILE A 154 -3.43 -2.37 -10.62
C ILE A 154 -3.25 -3.56 -11.56
N GLY A 155 -2.30 -4.44 -11.25
CA GLY A 155 -1.99 -5.61 -12.05
C GLY A 155 -3.17 -6.57 -12.17
N TYR A 156 -3.80 -6.95 -11.05
CA TYR A 156 -4.99 -7.81 -11.09
C TYR A 156 -6.11 -7.19 -11.93
N ARG A 157 -6.37 -5.87 -11.79
CA ARG A 157 -7.41 -5.19 -12.57
C ARG A 157 -7.13 -5.20 -14.07
N TRP A 158 -5.91 -4.82 -14.48
CA TRP A 158 -5.53 -4.75 -15.88
C TRP A 158 -5.52 -6.12 -16.55
N ILE A 159 -4.98 -7.14 -15.88
CA ILE A 159 -4.97 -8.52 -16.39
C ILE A 159 -6.40 -9.01 -16.60
N PHE A 160 -7.27 -8.86 -15.60
CA PHE A 160 -8.67 -9.26 -15.75
C PHE A 160 -9.38 -8.50 -16.87
N ALA A 161 -9.14 -7.18 -16.98
CA ALA A 161 -9.76 -6.37 -18.02
C ALA A 161 -9.34 -6.82 -19.43
N ARG A 162 -8.04 -7.08 -19.61
CA ARG A 162 -7.47 -7.57 -20.87
C ARG A 162 -8.00 -8.94 -21.26
N MET A 163 -8.17 -9.85 -20.30
CA MET A 163 -8.73 -11.19 -20.53
C MET A 163 -10.19 -11.15 -21.00
N ASN A 164 -10.93 -10.11 -20.63
CA ASN A 164 -12.39 -10.03 -20.82
C ASN A 164 -12.83 -8.90 -21.75
N GLY A 165 -11.90 -8.22 -22.43
CA GLY A 165 -12.22 -7.12 -23.35
C GLY A 165 -12.87 -5.91 -22.66
N LEU A 166 -12.61 -5.70 -21.37
CA LEU A 166 -13.07 -4.54 -20.61
C LEU A 166 -12.09 -3.38 -20.79
N PRO A 167 -12.54 -2.12 -20.69
CA PRO A 167 -11.63 -0.99 -20.66
C PRO A 167 -10.84 -0.98 -19.34
N ALA A 168 -9.58 -0.54 -19.39
CA ALA A 168 -8.76 -0.32 -18.20
C ALA A 168 -8.11 1.05 -18.28
N ALA A 169 -7.95 1.72 -17.13
CA ALA A 169 -7.30 3.00 -17.08
C ALA A 169 -6.80 3.34 -15.67
N ASN A 170 -5.69 4.07 -15.59
CA ASN A 170 -5.12 4.61 -14.36
C ASN A 170 -4.50 5.99 -14.57
N THR A 171 -4.47 6.80 -13.51
CA THR A 171 -3.88 8.13 -13.52
C THR A 171 -2.36 8.03 -13.32
N LEU A 172 -1.58 8.61 -14.23
CA LEU A 172 -0.12 8.62 -14.14
C LEU A 172 0.37 9.56 -13.03
N ALA A 173 1.41 9.13 -12.30
CA ALA A 173 1.90 9.78 -11.09
C ALA A 173 2.41 11.22 -11.30
N GLY A 174 3.10 11.48 -12.41
CA GLY A 174 3.71 12.78 -12.68
C GLY A 174 2.72 13.75 -13.32
N SER A 175 2.16 13.37 -14.46
CA SER A 175 1.34 14.23 -15.31
C SER A 175 -0.11 14.33 -14.87
N GLY A 176 -0.60 13.37 -14.07
CA GLY A 176 -2.02 13.22 -13.80
C GLY A 176 -2.84 12.80 -15.02
N THR A 177 -2.19 12.44 -16.14
CA THR A 177 -2.86 11.97 -17.36
C THR A 177 -3.45 10.59 -17.10
N LEU A 178 -4.65 10.34 -17.62
CA LEU A 178 -5.22 9.00 -17.62
C LEU A 178 -4.60 8.16 -18.75
N VAL A 179 -3.81 7.13 -18.41
CA VAL A 179 -3.40 6.08 -19.36
C VAL A 179 -4.47 5.01 -19.41
N SER A 180 -4.77 4.48 -20.60
CA SER A 180 -5.80 3.46 -20.80
C SER A 180 -5.39 2.42 -21.82
N ASN A 181 -6.23 1.41 -22.01
CA ASN A 181 -6.07 0.42 -23.08
C ASN A 181 -6.21 0.97 -24.51
N GLU A 182 -6.68 2.22 -24.65
CA GLU A 182 -6.70 2.95 -25.93
C GLU A 182 -5.48 3.88 -26.09
N SER A 183 -4.64 4.00 -25.07
CA SER A 183 -3.41 4.82 -25.14
C SER A 183 -2.32 4.08 -25.88
N MET A 184 -1.67 4.74 -26.85
CA MET A 184 -0.56 4.16 -27.61
C MET A 184 0.65 5.08 -27.68
N ARG A 185 1.83 4.47 -27.61
CA ARG A 185 3.11 5.10 -27.93
C ARG A 185 3.58 4.59 -29.28
N ALA A 186 4.35 5.42 -30.00
CA ALA A 186 4.96 5.00 -31.26
C ALA A 186 5.85 3.75 -31.09
N ALA A 187 6.56 3.63 -29.96
CA ALA A 187 7.38 2.45 -29.66
C ALA A 187 6.57 1.16 -29.43
N TRP A 188 5.26 1.25 -29.20
CA TRP A 188 4.38 0.11 -28.94
C TRP A 188 3.69 -0.41 -30.21
N SER A 189 3.64 0.39 -31.27
CA SER A 189 2.80 0.08 -32.45
C SER A 189 3.20 -1.20 -33.16
N GLY A 190 4.48 -1.58 -33.14
CA GLY A 190 4.98 -2.80 -33.78
C GLY A 190 5.12 -4.02 -32.85
N LEU A 191 4.68 -3.94 -31.60
CA LEU A 191 4.79 -5.06 -30.66
C LEU A 191 3.81 -6.19 -31.02
N GLU A 192 4.25 -7.43 -30.88
CA GLU A 192 3.41 -8.61 -31.11
C GLU A 192 2.27 -8.68 -30.09
N THR A 193 1.11 -9.13 -30.56
CA THR A 193 -0.08 -9.39 -29.73
C THR A 193 -0.37 -10.88 -29.67
N SER A 194 -1.04 -11.32 -28.60
CA SER A 194 -1.48 -12.70 -28.42
C SER A 194 -2.88 -12.73 -27.80
N THR A 195 -3.64 -13.80 -28.02
CA THR A 195 -4.89 -14.02 -27.29
C THR A 195 -4.62 -14.32 -25.81
N ASN A 196 -3.52 -15.02 -25.51
CA ASN A 196 -3.05 -15.27 -24.16
C ASN A 196 -2.36 -14.01 -23.61
N TRP A 197 -2.92 -13.43 -22.56
CA TRP A 197 -2.45 -12.14 -22.03
C TRP A 197 -0.97 -12.15 -21.62
N PHE A 198 -0.46 -13.27 -21.10
CA PHE A 198 0.93 -13.38 -20.63
C PHE A 198 1.94 -13.61 -21.76
N GLU A 199 1.47 -13.91 -22.97
CA GLU A 199 2.29 -14.00 -24.20
C GLU A 199 2.16 -12.74 -25.07
N ASP A 200 1.22 -11.85 -24.75
CA ASP A 200 0.97 -10.61 -25.47
C ASP A 200 2.02 -9.55 -25.09
N LYS A 201 3.06 -9.43 -25.92
CA LYS A 201 4.18 -8.51 -25.69
C LYS A 201 3.73 -7.05 -25.60
N LEU A 202 2.74 -6.64 -26.40
CA LEU A 202 2.15 -5.30 -26.31
C LEU A 202 1.50 -5.10 -24.94
N PHE A 203 0.61 -6.00 -24.53
CA PHE A 203 -0.05 -5.89 -23.23
C PHE A 203 0.94 -5.89 -22.06
N MET A 204 1.89 -6.82 -22.05
CA MET A 204 2.89 -6.92 -20.97
C MET A 204 3.77 -5.66 -20.88
N THR A 205 4.14 -5.09 -22.03
CA THR A 205 4.89 -3.81 -22.07
C THR A 205 4.08 -2.65 -21.50
N VAL A 206 2.79 -2.58 -21.82
CA VAL A 206 1.91 -1.52 -21.30
C VAL A 206 1.61 -1.72 -19.82
N LEU A 207 1.39 -2.96 -19.38
CA LEU A 207 1.18 -3.28 -17.98
C LEU A 207 2.37 -2.84 -17.13
N ASP A 208 3.59 -3.19 -17.57
CA ASP A 208 4.83 -2.77 -16.93
C ASP A 208 4.97 -1.24 -16.86
N TYR A 209 4.65 -0.56 -17.97
CA TYR A 209 4.66 0.90 -18.03
C TYR A 209 3.66 1.54 -17.04
N VAL A 210 2.43 1.02 -16.95
CA VAL A 210 1.41 1.54 -16.02
C VAL A 210 1.90 1.38 -14.58
N MET A 211 2.40 0.19 -14.23
CA MET A 211 2.92 -0.14 -12.91
C MET A 211 4.13 0.73 -12.53
N GLU A 212 5.05 0.98 -13.47
CA GLU A 212 6.19 1.88 -13.23
C GLU A 212 5.80 3.37 -13.06
N ASN A 213 4.67 3.79 -13.64
CA ASN A 213 4.24 5.19 -13.66
C ASN A 213 3.02 5.47 -12.77
N THR A 214 2.67 4.54 -11.88
CA THR A 214 1.62 4.68 -10.87
C THR A 214 2.19 4.37 -9.49
N TYR A 215 1.42 4.66 -8.43
CA TYR A 215 1.80 4.40 -7.04
C TYR A 215 0.56 4.45 -6.14
N THR A 216 0.76 4.33 -4.82
CA THR A 216 -0.36 4.23 -3.87
C THR A 216 -1.31 5.43 -3.94
N ARG A 217 -0.83 6.67 -4.14
CA ARG A 217 -1.73 7.84 -4.21
C ARG A 217 -2.46 7.99 -5.53
N THR A 218 -1.92 7.53 -6.67
CA THR A 218 -2.71 7.53 -7.92
C THR A 218 -3.91 6.59 -7.77
N LEU A 219 -3.75 5.51 -7.02
CA LEU A 219 -4.83 4.58 -6.74
C LEU A 219 -5.97 5.23 -5.95
N VAL A 220 -5.71 6.19 -5.06
CA VAL A 220 -6.73 7.00 -4.36
C VAL A 220 -7.61 7.78 -5.35
N THR A 221 -6.98 8.41 -6.34
CA THR A 221 -7.66 9.17 -7.40
C THR A 221 -8.51 8.26 -8.30
N ASP A 222 -7.97 7.09 -8.61
CA ASP A 222 -8.58 6.10 -9.49
C ASP A 222 -9.67 5.27 -8.80
N SER A 223 -9.86 5.44 -7.48
CA SER A 223 -10.76 4.61 -6.67
C SER A 223 -11.86 5.40 -5.98
N TYR A 224 -12.86 4.68 -5.47
CA TYR A 224 -13.96 5.20 -4.68
C TYR A 224 -14.16 4.38 -3.40
N PRO A 225 -14.59 5.03 -2.30
CA PRO A 225 -14.85 4.34 -1.04
C PRO A 225 -16.12 3.49 -1.12
N ILE A 226 -16.10 2.34 -0.47
CA ILE A 226 -17.20 1.40 -0.51
C ILE A 226 -17.99 1.35 0.79
N GLN A 227 -19.22 0.85 0.69
CA GLN A 227 -20.00 0.37 1.81
C GLN A 227 -19.30 -0.81 2.48
N ILE A 228 -19.41 -0.91 3.80
CA ILE A 228 -18.84 -1.97 4.61
C ILE A 228 -19.94 -2.99 4.92
N ASN A 229 -20.16 -3.88 3.96
CA ASN A 229 -21.04 -5.04 4.10
C ASN A 229 -20.55 -6.22 3.25
N ALA A 230 -21.18 -7.39 3.43
CA ALA A 230 -20.78 -8.62 2.75
C ALA A 230 -20.90 -8.57 1.21
N ALA A 231 -21.72 -7.67 0.64
CA ALA A 231 -21.84 -7.50 -0.80
C ALA A 231 -20.73 -6.60 -1.39
N SER A 232 -20.12 -5.75 -0.55
CA SER A 232 -19.19 -4.71 -0.97
C SER A 232 -17.74 -5.03 -0.60
N VAL A 233 -17.48 -5.59 0.58
CA VAL A 233 -16.15 -6.07 0.96
C VAL A 233 -15.98 -7.49 0.45
N VAL A 234 -15.39 -7.61 -0.73
CA VAL A 234 -15.20 -8.88 -1.46
C VAL A 234 -13.79 -8.90 -2.07
N PRO A 235 -13.29 -10.07 -2.51
CA PRO A 235 -12.00 -10.14 -3.20
C PRO A 235 -11.90 -9.16 -4.38
N GLY A 236 -10.75 -8.53 -4.55
CA GLY A 236 -10.49 -7.46 -5.54
C GLY A 236 -10.72 -6.04 -5.02
N VAL A 237 -11.34 -5.87 -3.85
CA VAL A 237 -11.29 -4.62 -3.07
C VAL A 237 -9.87 -4.41 -2.55
N HIS A 238 -9.44 -3.16 -2.41
CA HIS A 238 -8.17 -2.84 -1.77
C HIS A 238 -8.36 -1.91 -0.58
N HIS A 239 -7.53 -2.06 0.44
CA HIS A 239 -7.40 -1.13 1.54
C HIS A 239 -6.12 -0.30 1.35
N LEU A 240 -6.24 1.03 1.41
CA LEU A 240 -5.10 1.94 1.36
C LEU A 240 -4.77 2.47 2.74
N GLU A 241 -3.47 2.61 3.02
CA GLU A 241 -2.93 3.11 4.29
C GLU A 241 -1.87 4.16 4.02
N PHE A 242 -1.90 5.26 4.78
CA PHE A 242 -0.96 6.36 4.69
C PHE A 242 -0.49 6.76 6.09
N HIS A 243 0.58 6.12 6.52
CA HIS A 243 1.25 6.49 7.78
C HIS A 243 2.30 7.59 7.52
N GLU A 244 2.89 8.13 8.59
CA GLU A 244 4.06 9.01 8.44
C GLU A 244 5.14 8.35 7.57
N ALA A 245 5.28 7.02 7.66
CA ALA A 245 6.16 6.27 6.79
C ALA A 245 5.74 6.41 5.32
N GLY A 246 4.48 6.22 4.97
CA GLY A 246 3.95 6.53 3.64
C GLY A 246 2.85 5.57 3.21
N GLY A 247 2.65 5.45 1.90
CA GLY A 247 1.57 4.67 1.30
C GLY A 247 1.77 3.15 1.34
N HIS A 248 0.70 2.40 1.60
CA HIS A 248 0.65 0.95 1.45
C HIS A 248 -0.70 0.50 0.88
N THR A 249 -0.68 -0.59 0.10
CA THR A 249 -1.88 -1.16 -0.53
C THR A 249 -2.03 -2.62 -0.13
N LEU A 250 -3.22 -2.97 0.37
CA LEU A 250 -3.61 -4.34 0.72
C LEU A 250 -4.76 -4.78 -0.16
N MET A 251 -4.58 -5.78 -1.02
CA MET A 251 -5.68 -6.28 -1.85
C MET A 251 -6.40 -7.44 -1.14
N VAL A 252 -7.70 -7.31 -0.91
CA VAL A 252 -8.56 -8.37 -0.39
C VAL A 252 -8.59 -9.53 -1.37
N VAL A 253 -8.27 -10.74 -0.89
CA VAL A 253 -8.31 -11.98 -1.69
C VAL A 253 -9.29 -13.01 -1.17
N GLU A 254 -9.68 -12.88 0.10
CA GLU A 254 -10.65 -13.76 0.74
C GLU A 254 -11.39 -13.02 1.85
N VAL A 255 -12.70 -13.25 1.91
CA VAL A 255 -13.57 -12.75 2.99
C VAL A 255 -14.37 -13.94 3.50
N GLN A 256 -14.19 -14.26 4.77
CA GLN A 256 -14.99 -15.22 5.51
C GLN A 256 -15.69 -14.49 6.67
N ARG A 257 -16.60 -15.17 7.38
CA ARG A 257 -17.43 -14.54 8.43
C ARG A 257 -16.62 -13.77 9.49
N SER A 258 -15.42 -14.24 9.84
CA SER A 258 -14.60 -13.66 10.91
C SER A 258 -13.20 -13.23 10.47
N THR A 259 -12.85 -13.41 9.19
CA THR A 259 -11.49 -13.16 8.70
C THR A 259 -11.53 -12.51 7.32
N ILE A 260 -10.68 -11.51 7.13
CA ILE A 260 -10.40 -10.90 5.83
C ILE A 260 -8.93 -11.16 5.56
N ARG A 261 -8.62 -11.86 4.48
CA ARG A 261 -7.24 -12.07 4.04
C ARG A 261 -6.92 -11.13 2.91
N VAL A 262 -5.73 -10.56 2.98
CA VAL A 262 -5.20 -9.62 2.00
C VAL A 262 -3.84 -10.09 1.51
N VAL A 263 -3.51 -9.74 0.28
CA VAL A 263 -2.16 -9.86 -0.27
C VAL A 263 -1.55 -8.47 -0.46
N GLN A 264 -0.25 -8.39 -0.31
CA GLN A 264 0.52 -7.16 -0.44
C GLN A 264 1.90 -7.44 -1.03
N SER A 265 2.52 -6.42 -1.64
CA SER A 265 3.95 -6.38 -1.92
C SER A 265 4.61 -5.29 -1.04
N THR A 266 5.80 -4.81 -1.38
CA THR A 266 6.53 -3.75 -0.66
C THR A 266 7.36 -2.92 -1.66
N VAL A 267 8.02 -1.86 -1.21
CA VAL A 267 8.94 -1.08 -2.05
C VAL A 267 10.39 -1.54 -1.85
N PRO A 268 11.27 -1.40 -2.87
CA PRO A 268 11.00 -0.97 -4.24
C PRO A 268 10.29 -2.06 -5.06
N ARG A 269 9.85 -1.74 -6.28
CA ARG A 269 9.25 -2.66 -7.24
C ARG A 269 10.26 -3.70 -7.73
N GLU A 270 10.02 -4.98 -7.45
CA GLU A 270 10.89 -6.08 -7.88
C GLU A 270 10.10 -7.37 -8.13
N LEU A 271 10.74 -8.35 -8.77
CA LEU A 271 10.18 -9.68 -8.94
C LEU A 271 10.18 -10.41 -7.59
N ARG A 272 8.99 -10.62 -7.01
CA ARG A 272 8.84 -11.29 -5.72
C ARG A 272 7.51 -12.01 -5.53
N VAL A 273 7.50 -12.89 -4.54
CA VAL A 273 6.29 -13.53 -4.04
C VAL A 273 5.56 -12.55 -3.12
N LEU A 274 4.24 -12.45 -3.28
CA LEU A 274 3.41 -11.58 -2.44
C LEU A 274 3.35 -12.11 -1.00
N SER A 275 3.06 -11.23 -0.05
CA SER A 275 2.78 -11.60 1.34
C SER A 275 1.28 -11.68 1.55
N GLU A 276 0.77 -12.85 1.92
CA GLU A 276 -0.62 -13.01 2.34
C GLU A 276 -0.71 -12.89 3.87
N ILE A 277 -1.58 -12.01 4.36
CA ILE A 277 -1.77 -11.75 5.79
C ILE A 277 -3.26 -11.60 6.13
N GLU A 278 -3.59 -11.73 7.41
CA GLU A 278 -4.90 -11.29 7.90
C GLU A 278 -4.94 -9.76 8.02
N TYR A 279 -6.06 -9.17 7.61
CA TYR A 279 -6.32 -7.75 7.75
C TYR A 279 -6.69 -7.41 9.20
N LEU A 280 -5.84 -6.62 9.85
CA LEU A 280 -6.00 -6.18 11.24
C LEU A 280 -5.61 -4.71 11.37
N ARG A 281 -6.54 -3.86 11.79
CA ARG A 281 -6.35 -2.41 11.94
C ARG A 281 -7.13 -1.89 13.14
N SER A 282 -6.44 -1.11 13.96
CA SER A 282 -7.05 -0.41 15.09
C SER A 282 -7.67 0.92 14.67
N GLU A 283 -7.00 1.68 13.81
CA GLU A 283 -7.31 3.08 13.52
C GLU A 283 -8.36 3.24 12.41
N GLU A 284 -9.18 4.29 12.53
CA GLU A 284 -10.12 4.72 11.49
C GLU A 284 -9.35 5.28 10.30
N PRO A 285 -9.73 4.94 9.05
CA PRO A 285 -9.08 5.45 7.87
C PRO A 285 -9.36 6.94 7.70
N LYS A 286 -8.38 7.68 7.18
CA LYS A 286 -8.54 9.09 6.82
C LYS A 286 -9.31 9.25 5.50
N ALA A 287 -10.39 10.04 5.55
CA ALA A 287 -11.21 10.35 4.38
C ALA A 287 -10.37 10.94 3.24
N GLY A 288 -10.51 10.37 2.04
CA GLY A 288 -9.81 10.85 0.85
C GLY A 288 -8.36 10.40 0.73
N GLU A 289 -7.84 9.63 1.69
CA GLU A 289 -6.49 9.05 1.64
C GLU A 289 -6.55 7.53 1.80
N GLU A 290 -7.21 7.04 2.84
CA GLU A 290 -7.14 5.65 3.28
C GLU A 290 -8.50 4.95 3.16
N GLY A 291 -8.54 3.66 3.50
CA GLY A 291 -9.79 2.90 3.65
C GLY A 291 -9.99 1.82 2.60
N PHE A 292 -11.11 1.11 2.71
CA PHE A 292 -11.57 0.13 1.72
C PHE A 292 -12.12 0.85 0.50
N LEU A 293 -11.45 0.65 -0.64
CA LEU A 293 -11.76 1.27 -1.91
C LEU A 293 -11.92 0.22 -3.01
N ARG A 294 -12.62 0.61 -4.08
CA ARG A 294 -12.64 -0.08 -5.36
C ARG A 294 -12.23 0.86 -6.47
N MET A 295 -11.58 0.32 -7.50
CA MET A 295 -11.27 1.10 -8.69
C MET A 295 -12.54 1.56 -9.40
N ARG A 296 -12.55 2.81 -9.83
CA ARG A 296 -13.60 3.40 -10.66
C ARG A 296 -13.65 2.68 -12.01
N TRP A 297 -14.83 2.61 -12.60
CA TRP A 297 -15.00 1.98 -13.90
C TRP A 297 -14.42 2.85 -14.99
N ALA A 298 -13.44 2.32 -15.73
CA ALA A 298 -13.08 2.90 -17.02
C ALA A 298 -14.26 2.72 -17.97
N GLN A 299 -14.58 3.76 -18.73
CA GLN A 299 -15.69 3.73 -19.70
C GLN A 299 -15.38 4.66 -20.86
N LYS A 300 -15.93 4.34 -22.03
CA LYS A 300 -15.79 5.19 -23.22
C LYS A 300 -16.86 6.28 -23.21
N SER A 301 -16.43 7.54 -23.24
CA SER A 301 -17.30 8.72 -23.31
C SER A 301 -16.70 9.73 -24.28
N GLY A 302 -17.49 10.17 -25.27
CA GLY A 302 -17.02 11.13 -26.27
C GLY A 302 -15.78 10.67 -27.04
N GLY A 303 -15.66 9.37 -27.30
CA GLY A 303 -14.51 8.78 -28.02
C GLY A 303 -13.22 8.67 -27.19
N LYS A 304 -13.27 8.96 -25.88
CA LYS A 304 -12.12 8.83 -24.96
C LYS A 304 -12.48 7.92 -23.79
N ILE A 305 -11.47 7.25 -23.23
CA ILE A 305 -11.63 6.56 -21.95
C ILE A 305 -11.64 7.58 -20.81
N VAL A 306 -12.62 7.48 -19.92
CA VAL A 306 -12.74 8.26 -18.68
C VAL A 306 -13.06 7.32 -17.52
N LEU A 307 -12.80 7.77 -16.30
CA LEU A 307 -13.26 7.06 -15.10
C LEU A 307 -14.65 7.54 -14.68
N ALA A 308 -15.57 6.61 -14.44
CA ALA A 308 -16.92 6.89 -13.93
C ALA A 308 -16.87 7.68 -12.62
N ALA A 309 -17.89 8.49 -12.32
CA ALA A 309 -17.93 9.28 -11.09
C ALA A 309 -17.98 8.37 -9.85
N LYS A 310 -17.27 8.74 -8.76
CA LYS A 310 -17.21 7.92 -7.54
C LYS A 310 -18.62 7.55 -7.04
N THR A 311 -19.54 8.52 -7.03
CA THR A 311 -20.92 8.39 -6.56
C THR A 311 -21.85 7.61 -7.49
N SER A 312 -21.43 7.32 -8.72
CA SER A 312 -22.25 6.52 -9.67
C SER A 312 -22.13 5.01 -9.42
N HIS A 313 -21.21 4.58 -8.56
CA HIS A 313 -21.00 3.16 -8.29
C HIS A 313 -22.01 2.61 -7.28
N PRO A 314 -22.63 1.44 -7.52
CA PRO A 314 -23.66 0.88 -6.63
C PRO A 314 -23.20 0.59 -5.20
N THR A 315 -21.89 0.40 -5.00
CA THR A 315 -21.30 0.11 -3.68
C THR A 315 -20.67 1.34 -3.04
N TYR A 316 -20.80 2.52 -3.64
CA TYR A 316 -20.23 3.75 -3.09
C TYR A 316 -20.80 4.06 -1.70
N SER A 317 -19.93 4.28 -0.72
CA SER A 317 -20.31 4.82 0.59
C SER A 317 -19.11 5.47 1.26
N ALA A 318 -19.35 6.55 2.01
CA ALA A 318 -18.36 7.20 2.84
C ALA A 318 -18.44 6.78 4.32
N GLU A 319 -19.30 5.81 4.66
CA GLU A 319 -19.62 5.44 6.06
C GLU A 319 -18.39 5.07 6.91
N GLN A 320 -17.36 4.48 6.28
CA GLN A 320 -16.12 4.09 6.96
C GLN A 320 -15.31 5.28 7.51
N TYR A 321 -15.66 6.51 7.13
CA TYR A 321 -15.05 7.75 7.61
C TYR A 321 -15.93 8.52 8.60
N GLU A 322 -17.13 8.01 8.89
CA GLU A 322 -18.04 8.70 9.80
C GLU A 322 -17.51 8.64 11.23
N PRO A 323 -17.57 9.76 11.99
CA PRO A 323 -17.20 9.74 13.40
C PRO A 323 -17.99 8.68 14.15
N GLY A 324 -17.29 7.73 14.77
CA GLY A 324 -17.91 6.63 15.50
C GLY A 324 -18.18 5.38 14.66
N PHE A 325 -17.61 5.28 13.45
CA PHE A 325 -17.64 4.03 12.69
C PHE A 325 -17.11 2.84 13.51
N ILE A 326 -16.01 3.04 14.27
CA ILE A 326 -15.49 2.03 15.21
C ILE A 326 -16.47 1.78 16.36
N GLY A 327 -17.05 2.84 16.94
CA GLY A 327 -17.99 2.74 18.07
C GLY A 327 -17.46 1.83 19.20
N ALA A 328 -18.32 0.93 19.69
CA ALA A 328 -18.00 -0.03 20.76
C ALA A 328 -17.22 -1.27 20.27
N ALA A 329 -16.87 -1.32 18.98
CA ALA A 329 -16.08 -2.41 18.41
C ALA A 329 -14.62 -2.33 18.89
N GLY A 330 -14.13 -1.10 19.13
CA GLY A 330 -12.81 -0.86 19.71
C GLY A 330 -11.68 -0.73 18.71
N GLY A 331 -11.79 -1.32 17.52
CA GLY A 331 -10.84 -1.14 16.42
C GLY A 331 -11.48 -1.30 15.05
N PHE A 332 -10.91 -0.67 14.03
CA PHE A 332 -11.48 -0.58 12.68
C PHE A 332 -11.72 -1.95 12.02
N SER A 333 -10.74 -2.86 12.02
CA SER A 333 -10.92 -4.18 11.42
C SER A 333 -12.03 -4.99 12.09
N TYR A 334 -12.22 -4.80 13.39
CA TYR A 334 -13.28 -5.48 14.11
C TYR A 334 -14.66 -4.86 13.82
N ALA A 335 -14.74 -3.53 13.75
CA ALA A 335 -15.95 -2.81 13.32
C ALA A 335 -16.40 -3.21 11.90
N VAL A 336 -15.45 -3.46 11.02
CA VAL A 336 -15.68 -4.03 9.68
C VAL A 336 -16.24 -5.44 9.80
N LYS A 337 -15.55 -6.35 10.51
CA LYS A 337 -15.98 -7.74 10.69
C LYS A 337 -17.39 -7.86 11.29
N GLU A 338 -17.75 -7.04 12.28
CA GLU A 338 -19.11 -7.02 12.86
C GLU A 338 -20.19 -6.66 11.81
N ARG A 339 -19.91 -5.69 10.93
CA ARG A 339 -20.83 -5.33 9.84
C ARG A 339 -20.92 -6.41 8.77
N LEU A 340 -19.81 -7.05 8.42
CA LEU A 340 -19.81 -8.20 7.51
C LEU A 340 -20.62 -9.38 8.06
N ALA A 341 -20.65 -9.54 9.38
CA ALA A 341 -21.41 -10.58 10.05
C ALA A 341 -22.89 -10.21 10.32
N GLY A 342 -23.39 -9.07 9.81
CA GLY A 342 -24.80 -8.68 9.90
C GLY A 342 -25.15 -7.62 10.95
N GLY A 343 -24.16 -6.89 11.49
CA GLY A 343 -24.39 -5.61 12.21
C GLY A 343 -24.98 -5.68 13.62
N GLY A 344 -25.32 -6.86 14.14
CA GLY A 344 -25.99 -7.04 15.44
C GLY A 344 -25.08 -7.39 16.63
N GLY A 345 -23.76 -7.23 16.54
CA GLY A 345 -22.81 -7.52 17.64
C GLY A 345 -22.72 -8.99 18.07
N GLY A 346 -23.46 -9.91 17.41
CA GLY A 346 -23.50 -11.34 17.74
C GLY A 346 -22.75 -12.25 16.76
N GLY A 347 -22.13 -11.70 15.72
CA GLY A 347 -21.54 -12.48 14.63
C GLY A 347 -20.05 -12.82 14.77
N VAL A 348 -19.30 -12.06 15.59
CA VAL A 348 -17.86 -12.26 15.76
C VAL A 348 -17.56 -12.60 17.21
N ASP A 349 -16.93 -13.76 17.43
CA ASP A 349 -16.42 -14.14 18.74
C ASP A 349 -15.21 -13.25 19.10
N ARG A 350 -15.45 -12.25 19.96
CA ARG A 350 -14.43 -11.30 20.44
C ARG A 350 -13.26 -11.99 21.15
N PHE A 351 -13.52 -13.08 21.87
CA PHE A 351 -12.45 -13.76 22.58
C PHE A 351 -11.58 -14.57 21.62
N ALA A 352 -12.19 -15.25 20.63
CA ALA A 352 -11.44 -15.89 19.56
C ALA A 352 -10.67 -14.86 18.72
N GLU A 353 -11.22 -13.66 18.49
CA GLU A 353 -10.51 -12.57 17.82
C GLU A 353 -9.30 -12.09 18.63
N PHE A 354 -9.44 -11.90 19.94
CA PHE A 354 -8.32 -11.57 20.80
C PHE A 354 -7.21 -12.62 20.73
N GLN A 355 -7.57 -13.90 20.74
CA GLN A 355 -6.59 -14.98 20.56
C GLN A 355 -5.87 -14.90 19.22
N ARG A 356 -6.58 -14.58 18.13
CA ARG A 356 -5.97 -14.35 16.80
C ARG A 356 -5.01 -13.16 16.80
N VAL A 357 -5.39 -12.04 17.41
CA VAL A 357 -4.53 -10.86 17.52
C VAL A 357 -3.27 -11.17 18.32
N LEU A 358 -3.36 -11.95 19.41
CA LEU A 358 -2.18 -12.40 20.17
C LEU A 358 -1.30 -13.36 19.37
N ALA A 359 -1.90 -14.29 18.61
CA ALA A 359 -1.15 -15.16 17.71
C ALA A 359 -0.40 -14.35 16.65
N ARG A 360 -1.03 -13.32 16.08
CA ARG A 360 -0.37 -12.42 15.14
C ARG A 360 0.77 -11.63 15.79
N LEU A 361 0.57 -11.15 17.00
CA LEU A 361 1.61 -10.44 17.74
C LEU A 361 2.81 -11.35 18.03
N ASP A 362 2.58 -12.63 18.35
CA ASP A 362 3.61 -13.66 18.50
C ASP A 362 4.46 -13.80 17.21
N GLU A 363 3.80 -13.94 16.06
CA GLU A 363 4.47 -14.03 14.75
C GLU A 363 5.31 -12.80 14.44
N LEU A 364 4.77 -11.60 14.69
CA LEU A 364 5.47 -10.35 14.42
C LEU A 364 6.72 -10.20 15.30
N LEU A 365 6.62 -10.54 16.59
CA LEU A 365 7.76 -10.52 17.51
C LEU A 365 8.84 -11.51 17.09
N LYS A 366 8.46 -12.75 16.76
CA LYS A 366 9.40 -13.77 16.27
C LYS A 366 10.06 -13.38 14.96
N GLY A 367 9.27 -12.90 13.99
CA GLY A 367 9.79 -12.44 12.69
C GLY A 367 10.75 -11.25 12.84
N ARG A 368 10.54 -10.40 13.84
CA ARG A 368 11.42 -9.27 14.13
C ARG A 368 12.80 -9.71 14.62
N VAL A 369 12.94 -10.82 15.36
CA VAL A 369 14.26 -11.31 15.81
C VAL A 369 15.18 -11.51 14.61
N ASN A 370 14.74 -12.30 13.63
CA ASN A 370 15.51 -12.58 12.43
C ASN A 370 15.85 -11.30 11.65
N ALA A 371 14.90 -10.36 11.53
CA ALA A 371 15.12 -9.09 10.84
C ALA A 371 16.14 -8.19 11.56
N VAL A 372 16.11 -8.17 12.90
CA VAL A 372 17.03 -7.39 13.71
C VAL A 372 18.46 -7.93 13.61
N GLU A 373 18.61 -9.24 13.76
CA GLU A 373 19.91 -9.92 13.69
C GLU A 373 20.52 -9.82 12.29
N SER A 374 19.73 -10.15 11.26
CA SER A 374 20.19 -10.07 9.87
C SER A 374 20.62 -8.64 9.52
N GLY A 375 19.83 -7.66 9.94
CA GLY A 375 20.13 -6.26 9.68
C GLY A 375 21.39 -5.78 10.38
N TYR A 376 21.57 -6.10 11.67
CA TYR A 376 22.78 -5.73 12.40
C TYR A 376 24.04 -6.34 11.77
N ASN A 377 23.98 -7.63 11.41
CA ASN A 377 25.10 -8.33 10.78
C ASN A 377 25.44 -7.76 9.39
N ALA A 378 24.43 -7.49 8.55
CA ALA A 378 24.65 -6.91 7.23
C ALA A 378 25.27 -5.50 7.31
N CYS A 379 24.85 -4.71 8.29
CA CYS A 379 25.34 -3.34 8.49
C CYS A 379 26.75 -3.27 9.10
N ALA A 380 27.32 -4.39 9.56
CA ALA A 380 28.72 -4.46 9.94
C ALA A 380 29.66 -4.41 8.71
N SER A 381 29.21 -4.86 7.55
CA SER A 381 30.01 -4.94 6.32
C SER A 381 29.55 -4.02 5.19
N THR A 382 28.36 -3.43 5.31
CA THR A 382 27.72 -2.65 4.25
C THR A 382 27.30 -1.28 4.75
N ASN A 383 27.33 -0.26 3.89
CA ASN A 383 26.82 1.06 4.22
C ASN A 383 25.30 1.01 4.45
N CYS A 384 24.91 1.00 5.71
CA CYS A 384 23.53 1.16 6.16
C CYS A 384 23.27 2.58 6.65
N ALA A 385 23.78 3.64 6.01
CA ALA A 385 23.31 4.98 6.33
C ALA A 385 21.81 5.11 5.96
N PRO A 386 21.01 5.89 6.70
CA PRO A 386 19.63 6.19 6.32
C PRO A 386 19.51 6.59 4.84
N GLY A 387 18.65 5.89 4.08
CA GLY A 387 18.46 6.12 2.64
C GLY A 387 19.36 5.30 1.71
N SER A 388 20.27 4.48 2.25
CA SER A 388 20.96 3.44 1.46
C SER A 388 20.03 2.27 1.15
N ALA A 389 20.35 1.50 0.10
CA ALA A 389 19.61 0.28 -0.24
C ALA A 389 19.63 -0.74 0.91
N ALA A 390 20.78 -0.95 1.55
CA ALA A 390 20.91 -1.85 2.70
C ALA A 390 20.07 -1.38 3.90
N TRP A 391 20.00 -0.07 4.15
CA TRP A 391 19.09 0.43 5.18
C TRP A 391 17.62 0.11 4.85
N ASN A 392 17.20 0.30 3.60
CA ASN A 392 15.82 0.03 3.18
C ASN A 392 15.47 -1.45 3.37
N GLU A 393 16.42 -2.34 3.08
CA GLU A 393 16.27 -3.78 3.28
C GLU A 393 16.22 -4.19 4.77
N TYR A 394 17.10 -3.60 5.60
CA TYR A 394 17.38 -4.12 6.95
C TYR A 394 16.75 -3.33 8.11
N SER A 395 16.23 -2.12 7.87
CA SER A 395 15.52 -1.35 8.89
C SER A 395 14.14 -1.95 9.23
N THR A 396 13.61 -1.63 10.42
CA THR A 396 12.34 -2.21 10.90
C THR A 396 11.16 -1.24 11.14
N PRO A 397 11.10 0.02 10.64
CA PRO A 397 10.06 0.97 11.06
C PRO A 397 8.63 0.47 10.75
N THR A 398 8.41 -0.08 9.56
CA THR A 398 7.10 -0.65 9.18
C THR A 398 6.73 -1.86 10.04
N ARG A 399 7.70 -2.72 10.36
CA ARG A 399 7.48 -3.88 11.23
C ARG A 399 7.15 -3.44 12.66
N ASP A 400 7.85 -2.42 13.15
CA ASP A 400 7.69 -1.87 14.49
C ASP A 400 6.32 -1.19 14.64
N ASN A 401 5.86 -0.48 13.62
CA ASN A 401 4.49 0.06 13.55
C ASN A 401 3.45 -1.06 13.59
N ARG A 402 3.59 -2.10 12.77
CA ARG A 402 2.65 -3.24 12.77
C ARG A 402 2.55 -3.92 14.13
N ILE A 403 3.66 -4.02 14.88
CA ILE A 403 3.66 -4.54 16.26
C ILE A 403 2.85 -3.62 17.18
N ARG A 404 3.08 -2.30 17.11
CA ARG A 404 2.34 -1.31 17.92
C ARG A 404 0.84 -1.32 17.60
N ASP A 405 0.47 -1.36 16.34
CA ASP A 405 -0.94 -1.38 15.91
C ASP A 405 -1.64 -2.65 16.38
N THR A 406 -0.96 -3.80 16.27
CA THR A 406 -1.49 -5.09 16.75
C THR A 406 -1.64 -5.10 18.27
N LEU A 407 -0.68 -4.51 19.00
CA LEU A 407 -0.75 -4.34 20.46
C LEU A 407 -1.89 -3.40 20.89
N ASN A 408 -2.08 -2.29 20.16
CA ASN A 408 -3.17 -1.36 20.38
C ASN A 408 -4.52 -2.03 20.15
N LEU A 409 -4.66 -2.80 19.06
CA LEU A 409 -5.86 -3.58 18.77
C LEU A 409 -6.16 -4.61 19.88
N ALA A 410 -5.15 -5.35 20.35
CA ALA A 410 -5.32 -6.29 21.47
C ALA A 410 -5.84 -5.57 22.73
N SER A 411 -5.26 -4.41 23.03
CA SER A 411 -5.66 -3.58 24.18
C SER A 411 -7.08 -3.04 24.04
N GLN A 412 -7.48 -2.63 22.84
CA GLN A 412 -8.83 -2.14 22.54
C GLN A 412 -9.88 -3.26 22.67
N ILE A 413 -9.59 -4.47 22.15
CA ILE A 413 -10.50 -5.62 22.31
C ILE A 413 -10.67 -5.96 23.78
N MET A 414 -9.58 -5.97 24.56
CA MET A 414 -9.62 -6.25 25.99
C MET A 414 -10.44 -5.20 26.77
N LYS A 415 -10.24 -3.90 26.49
CA LYS A 415 -10.98 -2.80 27.14
C LYS A 415 -12.48 -2.84 26.85
N ASN A 416 -12.86 -3.26 25.64
CA ASN A 416 -14.26 -3.34 25.21
C ASN A 416 -14.87 -4.74 25.39
N GLY A 417 -14.17 -5.65 26.06
CA GLY A 417 -14.72 -6.94 26.45
C GLY A 417 -15.79 -6.75 27.53
N ARG A 418 -16.91 -7.47 27.42
CA ARG A 418 -17.94 -7.48 28.49
C ARG A 418 -17.31 -8.01 29.79
N ASP A 419 -17.70 -7.43 30.93
CA ASP A 419 -17.18 -7.77 32.26
C ASP A 419 -17.15 -9.28 32.55
N SER A 420 -18.14 -10.03 32.06
CA SER A 420 -18.24 -11.48 32.24
C SER A 420 -17.08 -12.27 31.63
N PHE A 421 -16.35 -11.70 30.67
CA PHE A 421 -15.20 -12.33 30.03
C PHE A 421 -13.85 -11.75 30.46
N PHE A 422 -13.83 -10.67 31.26
CA PHE A 422 -12.60 -9.98 31.67
C PHE A 422 -11.56 -10.94 32.28
N LYS A 423 -12.01 -11.92 33.06
CA LYS A 423 -11.14 -12.98 33.63
C LYS A 423 -10.47 -13.82 32.55
N SER A 424 -11.18 -14.17 31.48
CA SER A 424 -10.66 -14.95 30.35
C SER A 424 -9.64 -14.15 29.54
N TYR A 425 -9.93 -12.88 29.24
CA TYR A 425 -8.98 -11.97 28.59
C TYR A 425 -7.71 -11.79 29.42
N SER A 426 -7.86 -11.45 30.70
CA SER A 426 -6.73 -11.22 31.62
C SER A 426 -5.84 -12.44 31.79
N ARG A 427 -6.45 -13.64 31.92
CA ARG A 427 -5.69 -14.89 32.01
C ARG A 427 -4.89 -15.13 30.72
N THR A 428 -5.54 -15.03 29.56
CA THR A 428 -4.92 -15.27 28.25
C THR A 428 -3.81 -14.26 27.96
N TRP A 429 -4.04 -12.98 28.28
CA TRP A 429 -3.01 -11.94 28.21
C TRP A 429 -1.84 -12.25 29.11
N GLY A 430 -2.09 -12.62 30.38
CA GLY A 430 -1.02 -12.96 31.32
C GLY A 430 -0.19 -14.16 30.88
N GLU A 431 -0.81 -15.18 30.28
CA GLU A 431 -0.12 -16.32 29.68
C GLU A 431 0.75 -15.89 28.49
N PHE A 432 0.21 -15.06 27.60
CA PHE A 432 0.94 -14.52 26.46
C PHE A 432 2.13 -13.65 26.91
N ALA A 433 1.91 -12.73 27.85
CA ALA A 433 2.90 -11.79 28.34
C ALA A 433 4.07 -12.47 29.09
N ARG A 434 3.84 -13.66 29.67
CA ARG A 434 4.87 -14.50 30.31
C ARG A 434 5.73 -15.30 29.32
N ARG A 435 5.32 -15.41 28.05
CA ARG A 435 6.16 -16.04 27.02
C ARG A 435 7.49 -15.31 26.93
N GLN A 436 8.53 -16.03 26.51
CA GLN A 436 9.87 -15.49 26.41
C GLN A 436 10.35 -15.57 24.96
N ILE A 437 11.18 -14.60 24.59
CA ILE A 437 11.90 -14.56 23.33
C ILE A 437 13.39 -14.45 23.63
N PHE A 438 14.20 -15.17 22.85
CA PHE A 438 15.65 -15.08 22.94
C PHE A 438 16.11 -13.92 22.07
N ILE A 439 16.79 -12.95 22.67
CA ILE A 439 17.36 -11.77 21.99
C ILE A 439 18.85 -11.76 22.33
N GLU A 440 19.68 -12.02 21.33
CA GLU A 440 21.14 -12.11 21.45
C GLU A 440 21.60 -13.17 22.48
N ASP A 441 21.79 -12.77 23.74
CA ASP A 441 22.29 -13.59 24.84
C ASP A 441 21.29 -13.68 26.01
N ARG A 442 20.06 -13.16 25.85
CA ARG A 442 19.08 -13.00 26.93
C ARG A 442 17.72 -13.55 26.58
N MET A 443 17.11 -14.27 27.53
CA MET A 443 15.68 -14.58 27.51
C MET A 443 14.89 -13.41 28.08
N VAL A 444 14.06 -12.77 27.26
CA VAL A 444 13.26 -11.60 27.64
C VAL A 444 11.78 -11.93 27.54
N SER A 445 10.99 -11.53 28.53
CA SER A 445 9.55 -11.74 28.50
C SER A 445 8.86 -10.87 27.45
N TYR A 446 7.77 -11.36 26.87
CA TYR A 446 6.91 -10.57 25.99
C TYR A 446 6.41 -9.31 26.71
N GLN A 447 6.10 -9.38 28.01
CA GLN A 447 5.72 -8.21 28.79
C GLN A 447 6.76 -7.09 28.69
N THR A 448 8.03 -7.40 28.91
CA THR A 448 9.13 -6.43 28.81
C THR A 448 9.23 -5.85 27.41
N VAL A 449 9.20 -6.71 26.40
CA VAL A 449 9.29 -6.30 24.99
C VAL A 449 8.15 -5.36 24.62
N LEU A 450 6.91 -5.72 24.94
CA LEU A 450 5.73 -4.92 24.60
C LEU A 450 5.71 -3.59 25.34
N THR A 451 6.16 -3.55 26.60
CA THR A 451 6.37 -2.29 27.32
C THR A 451 7.38 -1.40 26.61
N ASN A 452 8.50 -1.96 26.12
CA ASN A 452 9.49 -1.18 25.35
C ASN A 452 8.91 -0.62 24.05
N PHE A 453 8.04 -1.36 23.37
CA PHE A 453 7.30 -0.87 22.20
C PHE A 453 6.36 0.29 22.55
N SER A 454 5.56 0.13 23.60
CA SER A 454 4.64 1.18 24.07
C SER A 454 5.35 2.45 24.52
N ASP A 455 6.51 2.30 25.16
CA ASP A 455 7.31 3.42 25.67
C ASP A 455 8.20 4.07 24.60
N GLY A 456 8.20 3.57 23.36
CA GLY A 456 9.04 4.09 22.28
C GLY A 456 10.54 3.86 22.48
N ARG A 457 10.94 2.84 23.26
CA ARG A 457 12.35 2.53 23.57
C ARG A 457 13.05 1.68 22.50
N VAL A 458 12.28 1.14 21.56
CA VAL A 458 12.79 0.31 20.46
C VAL A 458 13.33 1.17 19.32
N SER A 459 14.53 0.83 18.85
CA SER A 459 15.10 1.41 17.63
C SER A 459 14.79 0.57 16.38
N SER A 460 14.43 1.27 15.30
CA SER A 460 14.28 0.68 13.97
C SER A 460 15.56 0.77 13.11
N ASP A 461 16.61 1.42 13.63
CA ASP A 461 17.88 1.64 12.95
C ASP A 461 18.70 0.34 12.93
N PRO A 462 19.05 -0.23 11.76
CA PRO A 462 19.78 -1.47 11.68
C PRO A 462 21.26 -1.36 12.11
N ARG A 463 21.78 -0.15 12.32
CA ARG A 463 23.15 0.08 12.83
C ARG A 463 23.21 0.01 14.36
N ASP A 464 22.08 0.20 15.03
CA ASP A 464 22.02 0.09 16.48
C ASP A 464 22.23 -1.36 16.91
N THR A 465 22.83 -1.54 18.09
CA THR A 465 23.04 -2.88 18.66
C THR A 465 21.74 -3.66 18.76
N ILE A 466 21.81 -5.00 18.69
CA ILE A 466 20.63 -5.87 18.82
C ILE A 466 19.83 -5.50 20.09
N LYS A 467 20.50 -5.32 21.23
CA LYS A 467 19.89 -4.90 22.50
C LYS A 467 19.15 -3.55 22.40
N ALA A 468 19.80 -2.51 21.85
CA ALA A 468 19.18 -1.19 21.69
C ALA A 468 17.94 -1.25 20.76
N ARG A 469 17.98 -2.07 19.71
CA ARG A 469 16.83 -2.28 18.83
C ARG A 469 15.64 -2.96 19.52
N TRP A 470 15.83 -3.55 20.69
CA TRP A 470 14.78 -4.12 21.54
C TRP A 470 14.51 -3.29 22.81
N GLY A 471 15.20 -2.17 23.00
CA GLY A 471 15.10 -1.32 24.20
C GLY A 471 15.67 -1.98 25.46
N LEU A 472 16.75 -2.76 25.32
CA LEU A 472 17.38 -3.57 26.39
C LEU A 472 18.74 -3.04 26.85
#